data_AF-A0A1I3G1V0-F1
#
_entry.id   AF-A0A1I3G1V0-F1
#
_cell.length_a   1.000
_cell.length_b   1.000
_cell.length_c   1.000
_cell.angle_alpha   90.00
_cell.angle_beta   90.00
_cell.angle_gamma   90.00
#
_symmetry.space_group_name_H-M   'P 1'
#
loop_
_entity.id
_entity.type
_entity.pdbx_description
1 polymer ?
#
loop_
_entity_poly.entity_id
_entity_poly.type
_entity_poly.pdbx_seq_one_letter_code
_entity_poly.pdbx_strand_id
1 'polypeptide(L)'
;MTTRGDQILDRTLSKVGGKGLFVKELEVAMEEGRADLAVHSLKDMPMELPPGFALSAVLEREDPRDAFVSNDYANLEELPAGAIVGTSSLRRQALIAARFPLLQIKPLRGNLDTRLGKLDRGEYAAIILAAAGLKRLGLAARIKALIEPEQSLPAPGQGAMAIEIRADRADLHEILAPLNHLPTELAVTAERTLSRAFGGSCQIPLAAFATISGDQMRLRAMIATPDGLRVAIADASGAADAPEVLGEQIAAALEAQDAGAILALCKDA
;
A
#
# COMPACT_ATOMS: atom_id res chain seq x y z
N MET A 1 0.38 -6.35 21.80
CA MET A 1 -1.09 -6.30 21.69
C MET A 1 -1.48 -7.05 20.42
N THR A 2 -2.44 -7.96 20.47
CA THR A 2 -2.95 -8.68 19.28
C THR A 2 -4.26 -8.01 18.89
N THR A 3 -4.42 -7.64 17.62
CA THR A 3 -5.64 -6.97 17.20
C THR A 3 -6.75 -7.97 16.86
N ARG A 4 -8.04 -7.59 16.86
CA ARG A 4 -9.10 -8.48 16.32
C ARG A 4 -8.86 -8.84 14.86
N GLY A 5 -8.20 -7.96 14.11
CA GLY A 5 -7.81 -8.24 12.74
C GLY A 5 -6.78 -9.37 12.61
N ASP A 6 -5.93 -9.57 13.61
CA ASP A 6 -5.01 -10.71 13.68
C ASP A 6 -5.71 -12.03 14.08
N GLN A 7 -6.84 -11.93 14.79
CA GLN A 7 -7.57 -13.09 15.32
C GLN A 7 -8.63 -13.63 14.35
N ILE A 8 -9.09 -12.81 13.39
CA ILE A 8 -10.10 -13.20 12.40
C ILE A 8 -9.41 -13.66 11.11
N LEU A 9 -9.00 -14.92 11.07
CA LEU A 9 -8.42 -15.55 9.88
C LEU A 9 -9.50 -16.09 8.90
N ASP A 10 -10.71 -16.38 9.40
CA ASP A 10 -11.73 -17.19 8.71
C ASP A 10 -13.05 -16.47 8.35
N ARG A 11 -13.14 -15.14 8.48
CA ARG A 11 -14.33 -14.38 8.03
C ARG A 11 -13.93 -13.22 7.12
N THR A 12 -14.77 -12.93 6.13
CA THR A 12 -14.59 -11.78 5.25
C THR A 12 -14.54 -10.51 6.11
N LEU A 13 -13.41 -9.80 6.11
CA LEU A 13 -13.24 -8.48 6.77
C LEU A 13 -14.37 -7.50 6.40
N SER A 14 -15.00 -7.68 5.24
CA SER A 14 -16.18 -6.91 4.80
C SER A 14 -17.42 -7.09 5.70
N LYS A 15 -17.51 -8.17 6.49
CA LYS A 15 -18.67 -8.47 7.35
C LYS A 15 -18.46 -8.15 8.84
N VAL A 16 -17.23 -7.92 9.31
CA VAL A 16 -16.95 -7.77 10.75
C VAL A 16 -16.55 -6.35 11.17
N GLY A 17 -16.36 -5.43 10.21
CA GLY A 17 -16.06 -4.04 10.49
C GLY A 17 -15.00 -3.57 9.50
N GLY A 18 -15.34 -2.56 8.71
CA GLY A 18 -14.53 -2.08 7.60
C GLY A 18 -13.13 -1.59 7.96
N LYS A 19 -12.48 -0.96 6.99
CA LYS A 19 -11.14 -0.37 7.06
C LYS A 19 -10.95 0.35 8.41
N GLY A 20 -9.96 -0.08 9.19
CA GLY A 20 -9.63 0.53 10.48
C GLY A 20 -9.68 -0.39 11.70
N LEU A 21 -10.05 -1.68 11.59
CA LEU A 21 -10.10 -2.54 12.79
C LEU A 21 -8.74 -2.63 13.53
N PHE A 22 -7.63 -2.70 12.80
CA PHE A 22 -6.27 -2.70 13.37
C PHE A 22 -5.87 -1.35 13.97
N VAL A 23 -6.26 -0.25 13.30
CA VAL A 23 -5.92 1.11 13.70
C VAL A 23 -6.76 1.52 14.91
N LYS A 24 -8.05 1.23 14.88
CA LYS A 24 -9.01 1.56 15.93
C LYS A 24 -8.67 0.97 17.29
N GLU A 25 -8.10 -0.23 17.33
CA GLU A 25 -7.70 -0.82 18.62
C GLU A 25 -6.43 -0.17 19.19
N LEU A 26 -5.55 0.34 18.32
CA LEU A 26 -4.40 1.14 18.72
C LEU A 26 -4.86 2.54 19.20
N GLU A 27 -5.78 3.16 18.46
CA GLU A 27 -6.42 4.43 18.84
C GLU A 27 -7.11 4.32 20.21
N VAL A 28 -7.92 3.27 20.45
CA VAL A 28 -8.54 3.02 21.76
C VAL A 28 -7.50 2.81 22.86
N ALA A 29 -6.39 2.12 22.57
CA ALA A 29 -5.31 1.96 23.55
C ALA A 29 -4.66 3.30 23.93
N MET A 30 -4.51 4.22 22.97
CA MET A 30 -3.99 5.57 23.23
C MET A 30 -5.01 6.45 23.95
N GLU A 31 -6.29 6.35 23.63
CA GLU A 31 -7.38 7.08 24.29
C GLU A 31 -7.53 6.67 25.75
N GLU A 32 -7.44 5.36 26.05
CA GLU A 32 -7.50 4.79 27.39
C GLU A 32 -6.17 4.92 28.18
N GLY A 33 -5.14 5.55 27.60
CA GLY A 33 -3.82 5.72 28.24
C GLY A 33 -3.04 4.41 28.44
N ARG A 34 -3.39 3.34 27.72
CA ARG A 34 -2.64 2.08 27.70
C ARG A 34 -1.43 2.12 26.76
N ALA A 35 -1.35 3.12 25.90
CA ALA A 35 -0.25 3.40 25.00
C ALA A 35 -0.09 4.92 24.82
N ASP A 36 1.14 5.37 24.52
CA ASP A 36 1.43 6.77 24.21
C ASP A 36 1.42 7.07 22.71
N LEU A 37 1.78 6.07 21.90
CA LEU A 37 1.90 6.17 20.45
C LEU A 37 1.56 4.83 19.77
N ALA A 38 1.31 4.87 18.48
CA ALA A 38 1.13 3.71 17.62
C ALA A 38 2.00 3.82 16.37
N VAL A 39 2.53 2.69 15.89
CA VAL A 39 3.40 2.63 14.71
C VAL A 39 2.72 1.81 13.63
N HIS A 40 2.65 2.37 12.43
CA HIS A 40 1.88 1.81 11.33
C HIS A 40 2.71 1.70 10.06
N SER A 41 2.39 0.69 9.24
CA SER A 41 2.70 0.78 7.82
C SER A 41 1.74 1.79 7.18
N LEU A 42 2.27 2.84 6.58
CA LEU A 42 1.45 3.99 6.16
C LEU A 42 0.39 3.63 5.11
N LYS A 43 0.68 2.65 4.24
CA LYS A 43 -0.25 2.11 3.24
C LYS A 43 -1.52 1.47 3.84
N ASP A 44 -1.47 1.07 5.11
CA ASP A 44 -2.56 0.38 5.80
C ASP A 44 -3.39 1.37 6.65
N MET A 45 -2.93 2.61 6.80
CA MET A 45 -3.66 3.65 7.52
C MET A 45 -4.82 4.23 6.68
N PRO A 46 -5.90 4.69 7.34
CA PRO A 46 -6.91 5.51 6.65
C PRO A 46 -6.28 6.81 6.13
N MET A 47 -6.88 7.39 5.09
CA MET A 47 -6.38 8.63 4.47
C MET A 47 -6.68 9.88 5.32
N GLU A 48 -7.72 9.78 6.15
CA GLU A 48 -8.10 10.73 7.18
C GLU A 48 -8.03 10.00 8.52
N LEU A 49 -7.33 10.58 9.48
CA LEU A 49 -7.33 10.06 10.85
C LEU A 49 -8.61 10.52 11.56
N PRO A 50 -9.11 9.73 12.53
CA PRO A 50 -10.24 10.18 13.32
C PRO A 50 -9.88 11.43 14.14
N PRO A 51 -10.88 12.27 14.47
CA PRO A 51 -10.66 13.43 15.33
C PRO A 51 -9.97 13.04 16.64
N GLY A 52 -8.99 13.83 17.06
CA GLY A 52 -8.21 13.57 18.29
C GLY A 52 -6.90 12.82 18.06
N PHE A 53 -6.60 12.38 16.83
CA PHE A 53 -5.34 11.74 16.47
C PHE A 53 -4.58 12.52 15.40
N ALA A 54 -3.25 12.40 15.41
CA ALA A 54 -2.37 13.05 14.46
C ALA A 54 -1.18 12.15 14.09
N LEU A 55 -0.70 12.27 12.86
CA LEU A 55 0.62 11.73 12.50
C LEU A 55 1.69 12.67 13.08
N SER A 56 2.56 12.12 13.92
CA SER A 56 3.66 12.88 14.51
C SER A 56 4.94 12.80 13.69
N ALA A 57 5.16 11.69 13.00
CA ALA A 57 6.36 11.48 12.21
C ALA A 57 6.09 10.46 11.09
N VAL A 58 6.62 10.73 9.91
CA VAL A 58 6.76 9.76 8.82
C VAL A 58 8.24 9.42 8.72
N LEU A 59 8.58 8.16 8.97
CA LEU A 59 9.97 7.70 8.96
C LEU A 59 10.51 7.60 7.53
N GLU A 60 11.83 7.53 7.39
CA GLU A 60 12.50 7.31 6.12
C GLU A 60 11.93 6.08 5.39
N ARG A 61 11.62 6.26 4.10
CA ARG A 61 10.99 5.23 3.28
C ARG A 61 11.97 4.10 2.98
N GLU A 62 11.61 2.89 3.39
CA GLU A 62 12.29 1.68 2.92
C GLU A 62 11.86 1.36 1.47
N ASP A 63 12.54 0.41 0.81
CA ASP A 63 12.27 -0.02 -0.57
C ASP A 63 10.77 -0.17 -0.88
N PRO A 64 10.22 0.73 -1.72
CA PRO A 64 8.79 0.80 -1.99
C PRO A 64 8.34 -0.24 -3.02
N ARG A 65 9.25 -1.00 -3.63
CA ARG A 65 8.93 -1.95 -4.70
C ARG A 65 8.13 -3.15 -4.20
N ASP A 66 7.40 -3.75 -5.13
CA ASP A 66 6.88 -5.09 -4.92
C ASP A 66 7.99 -6.12 -5.14
N ALA A 67 7.93 -7.21 -4.38
CA ALA A 67 8.87 -8.32 -4.45
C ALA A 67 8.15 -9.55 -5.01
N PHE A 68 8.79 -10.17 -6.00
CA PHE A 68 8.46 -11.50 -6.47
C PHE A 68 9.10 -12.55 -5.55
N VAL A 69 8.28 -13.44 -5.02
CA VAL A 69 8.70 -14.50 -4.09
C VAL A 69 8.22 -15.83 -4.66
N SER A 70 9.18 -16.71 -4.95
CA SER A 70 8.93 -18.06 -5.45
C SER A 70 10.03 -19.01 -4.95
N ASN A 71 9.70 -20.29 -4.82
CA ASN A 71 10.69 -21.31 -4.52
C ASN A 71 11.45 -21.75 -5.78
N ASP A 72 10.72 -21.85 -6.90
CA ASP A 72 11.18 -22.55 -8.10
C ASP A 72 11.57 -21.63 -9.26
N TYR A 73 11.06 -20.40 -9.30
CA TYR A 73 11.24 -19.46 -10.42
C TYR A 73 11.98 -18.20 -9.97
N ALA A 74 12.69 -17.53 -10.89
CA ALA A 74 13.43 -16.32 -10.56
C ALA A 74 12.60 -15.02 -10.72
N ASN A 75 11.59 -15.02 -11.60
CA ASN A 75 10.78 -13.85 -11.93
C ASN A 75 9.41 -14.25 -12.50
N LEU A 76 8.57 -13.25 -12.83
CA LEU A 76 7.24 -13.49 -13.40
C LEU A 76 7.31 -14.03 -14.83
N GLU A 77 8.32 -13.63 -15.61
CA GLU A 77 8.53 -14.01 -17.01
C GLU A 77 8.86 -15.50 -17.19
N GLU A 78 9.39 -16.16 -16.15
CA GLU A 78 9.70 -17.59 -16.14
C GLU A 78 8.50 -18.48 -15.76
N LEU A 79 7.40 -17.91 -15.29
CA LEU A 79 6.23 -18.69 -14.88
C LEU A 79 5.53 -19.31 -16.12
N PRO A 80 5.21 -20.61 -16.10
CA PRO A 80 4.50 -21.25 -17.19
C PRO A 80 3.05 -20.77 -17.27
N ALA A 81 2.44 -20.88 -18.45
CA ALA A 81 1.02 -20.62 -18.63
C ALA A 81 0.17 -21.45 -17.64
N GLY A 82 -0.82 -20.81 -17.02
CA GLY A 82 -1.66 -21.40 -15.98
C GLY A 82 -1.05 -21.40 -14.58
N ALA A 83 0.21 -20.97 -14.40
CA ALA A 83 0.81 -20.87 -13.07
C ALA A 83 0.02 -19.92 -12.16
N ILE A 84 -0.05 -20.29 -10.88
CA ILE A 84 -0.86 -19.59 -9.88
C ILE A 84 0.01 -18.55 -9.15
N VAL A 85 -0.38 -17.27 -9.23
CA VAL A 85 0.24 -16.17 -8.50
C VAL A 85 -0.67 -15.70 -7.36
N GLY A 86 -0.13 -15.67 -6.14
CA GLY A 86 -0.86 -15.31 -4.93
C GLY A 86 -0.81 -13.82 -4.61
N THR A 87 -1.96 -13.14 -4.65
CA THR A 87 -2.14 -11.77 -4.14
C THR A 87 -3.62 -11.48 -3.91
N SER A 88 -3.96 -10.73 -2.86
CA SER A 88 -5.31 -10.15 -2.65
C SER A 88 -5.35 -8.64 -2.92
N SER A 89 -4.28 -8.06 -3.44
CA SER A 89 -4.26 -6.66 -3.87
C SER A 89 -4.77 -6.55 -5.30
N LEU A 90 -5.89 -5.84 -5.50
CA LEU A 90 -6.43 -5.59 -6.85
C LEU A 90 -5.46 -4.78 -7.71
N ARG A 91 -4.68 -3.87 -7.10
CA ARG A 91 -3.59 -3.14 -7.76
C ARG A 91 -2.59 -4.10 -8.41
N ARG A 92 -2.03 -5.02 -7.61
CA ARG A 92 -1.06 -6.02 -8.11
C ARG A 92 -1.71 -6.94 -9.13
N GLN A 93 -2.96 -7.34 -8.89
CA GLN A 93 -3.70 -8.21 -9.79
C GLN A 93 -3.83 -7.57 -11.18
N ALA A 94 -4.29 -6.33 -11.26
CA ALA A 94 -4.44 -5.61 -12.53
C ALA A 94 -3.12 -5.49 -13.30
N LEU A 95 -2.03 -5.12 -12.60
CA LEU A 95 -0.70 -4.97 -13.19
C LEU A 95 -0.14 -6.29 -13.75
N ILE A 96 -0.38 -7.41 -13.04
CA ILE A 96 0.04 -8.73 -13.48
C ILE A 96 -0.84 -9.22 -14.64
N ALA A 97 -2.17 -9.09 -14.53
CA ALA A 97 -3.11 -9.55 -15.55
C ALA A 97 -2.87 -8.86 -16.91
N ALA A 98 -2.56 -7.56 -16.89
CA ALA A 98 -2.27 -6.78 -18.10
C ALA A 98 -1.00 -7.28 -18.83
N ARG A 99 0.02 -7.74 -18.09
CA ARG A 99 1.31 -8.17 -18.67
C ARG A 99 1.41 -9.68 -18.91
N PHE A 100 0.71 -10.47 -18.11
CA PHE A 100 0.82 -11.92 -18.08
C PHE A 100 -0.58 -12.56 -18.08
N PRO A 101 -1.36 -12.42 -19.18
CA PRO A 101 -2.76 -12.82 -19.25
C PRO A 101 -3.00 -14.33 -19.11
N LEU A 102 -1.94 -15.15 -19.25
CA LEU A 102 -2.00 -16.61 -19.08
C LEU A 102 -1.77 -17.06 -17.63
N LEU A 103 -1.40 -16.17 -16.71
CA LEU A 103 -1.23 -16.50 -15.29
C LEU A 103 -2.57 -16.48 -14.56
N GLN A 104 -2.74 -17.38 -13.60
CA GLN A 104 -3.91 -17.42 -12.75
C GLN A 104 -3.63 -16.65 -11.46
N ILE A 105 -4.40 -15.59 -11.21
CA ILE A 105 -4.23 -14.81 -9.97
C ILE A 105 -5.24 -15.31 -8.94
N LYS A 106 -4.76 -15.80 -7.80
CA LYS A 106 -5.60 -16.31 -6.70
C LYS A 106 -5.40 -15.47 -5.44
N PRO A 107 -6.48 -15.27 -4.64
CA PRO A 107 -6.39 -14.50 -3.41
C PRO A 107 -5.42 -15.16 -2.43
N LEU A 108 -4.64 -14.35 -1.73
CA LEU A 108 -3.69 -14.78 -0.70
C LEU A 108 -3.83 -13.89 0.53
N ARG A 109 -4.27 -14.49 1.64
CA ARG A 109 -4.50 -13.83 2.94
C ARG A 109 -3.72 -14.51 4.07
N GLY A 110 -3.57 -13.78 5.16
CA GLY A 110 -2.78 -14.14 6.34
C GLY A 110 -1.67 -13.12 6.60
N ASN A 111 -1.02 -13.23 7.76
CA ASN A 111 0.25 -12.55 8.04
C ASN A 111 1.37 -13.09 7.13
N LEU A 112 2.57 -12.52 7.21
CA LEU A 112 3.67 -12.88 6.31
C LEU A 112 4.02 -14.38 6.40
N ASP A 113 4.14 -14.92 7.61
CA ASP A 113 4.51 -16.33 7.84
C ASP A 113 3.48 -17.28 7.24
N THR A 114 2.18 -16.98 7.41
CA THR A 114 1.10 -17.78 6.80
C THR A 114 1.20 -17.78 5.29
N ARG A 115 1.53 -16.63 4.68
CA ARG A 115 1.66 -16.51 3.22
C ARG A 115 2.86 -17.26 2.68
N LEU A 116 4.01 -17.13 3.35
CA LEU A 116 5.22 -17.88 2.99
C LEU A 116 5.01 -19.39 3.18
N GLY A 117 4.34 -19.80 4.25
CA GLY A 117 3.99 -21.21 4.46
C GLY A 117 3.08 -21.78 3.38
N LYS A 118 2.11 -20.99 2.85
CA LYS A 118 1.27 -21.40 1.71
C LYS A 118 2.09 -21.57 0.43
N LEU A 119 3.03 -20.66 0.17
CA LEU A 119 3.97 -20.78 -0.94
C LEU A 119 4.83 -22.05 -0.79
N ASP A 120 5.38 -22.30 0.39
CA ASP A 120 6.27 -23.44 0.67
C ASP A 120 5.56 -24.78 0.58
N ARG A 121 4.23 -24.81 0.77
CA ARG A 121 3.39 -26.00 0.51
C ARG A 121 3.01 -26.19 -0.97
N GLY A 122 3.44 -25.31 -1.86
CA GLY A 122 3.14 -25.40 -3.29
C GLY A 122 1.72 -24.97 -3.66
N GLU A 123 0.99 -24.26 -2.78
CA GLU A 123 -0.36 -23.75 -3.10
C GLU A 123 -0.31 -22.66 -4.19
N TYR A 124 0.83 -22.01 -4.36
CA TYR A 124 1.10 -20.96 -5.34
C TYR A 124 2.47 -21.22 -5.98
N ALA A 125 2.62 -20.93 -7.27
CA ALA A 125 3.93 -20.94 -7.94
C ALA A 125 4.78 -19.73 -7.54
N ALA A 126 4.10 -18.60 -7.27
CA ALA A 126 4.72 -17.39 -6.74
C ALA A 126 3.72 -16.58 -5.93
N ILE A 127 4.21 -15.70 -5.06
CA ILE A 127 3.40 -14.71 -4.37
C ILE A 127 4.05 -13.33 -4.50
N ILE A 128 3.23 -12.28 -4.49
CA ILE A 128 3.73 -10.90 -4.56
C ILE A 128 3.59 -10.23 -3.21
N LEU A 129 4.70 -9.72 -2.68
CA LEU A 129 4.79 -9.08 -1.37
C LEU A 129 5.43 -7.68 -1.48
N ALA A 130 5.40 -6.88 -0.42
CA ALA A 130 6.14 -5.61 -0.40
C ALA A 130 7.58 -5.89 0.03
N ALA A 131 8.57 -5.35 -0.68
CA ALA A 131 9.99 -5.59 -0.38
C ALA A 131 10.35 -5.16 1.04
N ALA A 132 9.90 -3.96 1.46
CA ALA A 132 10.12 -3.43 2.81
C ALA A 132 9.72 -4.39 3.94
N GLY A 133 8.60 -5.12 3.79
CA GLY A 133 8.13 -6.05 4.81
C GLY A 133 9.06 -7.25 4.98
N LEU A 134 9.59 -7.79 3.88
CA LEU A 134 10.56 -8.89 3.90
C LEU A 134 11.90 -8.43 4.46
N LYS A 135 12.40 -7.25 4.04
CA LYS A 135 13.68 -6.71 4.52
C LYS A 135 13.66 -6.46 6.03
N ARG A 136 12.62 -5.80 6.55
CA ARG A 136 12.47 -5.49 7.99
C ARG A 136 12.45 -6.73 8.88
N LEU A 137 11.95 -7.85 8.36
CA LEU A 137 11.87 -9.11 9.10
C LEU A 137 13.09 -10.03 8.86
N GLY A 138 14.15 -9.53 8.20
CA GLY A 138 15.36 -10.32 7.92
C GLY A 138 15.15 -11.39 6.85
N LEU A 139 14.07 -11.30 6.06
CA LEU A 139 13.67 -12.29 5.05
C LEU A 139 14.03 -11.85 3.63
N ALA A 140 15.03 -10.98 3.46
CA ALA A 140 15.47 -10.49 2.16
C ALA A 140 15.86 -11.62 1.19
N ALA A 141 16.40 -12.74 1.70
CA ALA A 141 16.74 -13.92 0.91
C ALA A 141 15.54 -14.60 0.24
N ARG A 142 14.30 -14.31 0.67
CA ARG A 142 13.08 -14.80 0.01
C ARG A 142 12.73 -13.99 -1.25
N ILE A 143 13.33 -12.81 -1.44
CA ILE A 143 13.10 -11.99 -2.62
C ILE A 143 13.89 -12.59 -3.79
N LYS A 144 13.18 -13.17 -4.76
CA LYS A 144 13.79 -13.69 -6.00
C LYS A 144 14.05 -12.57 -7.00
N ALA A 145 13.11 -11.63 -7.12
CA ALA A 145 13.26 -10.42 -7.90
C ALA A 145 12.51 -9.25 -7.26
N LEU A 146 13.04 -8.04 -7.45
CA LEU A 146 12.33 -6.81 -7.18
C LEU A 146 11.64 -6.38 -8.48
N ILE A 147 10.38 -5.99 -8.39
CA ILE A 147 9.59 -5.56 -9.54
C ILE A 147 9.67 -4.04 -9.60
N GLU A 148 10.19 -3.50 -10.70
CA GLU A 148 10.42 -2.07 -10.83
C GLU A 148 9.09 -1.29 -10.84
N PRO A 149 9.05 -0.01 -10.40
CA PRO A 149 7.82 0.78 -10.36
C PRO A 149 7.13 0.95 -11.72
N GLU A 150 7.87 0.87 -12.83
CA GLU A 150 7.34 0.89 -14.20
C GLU A 150 6.55 -0.39 -14.53
N GLN A 151 6.85 -1.47 -13.83
CA GLN A 151 6.26 -2.80 -14.00
C GLN A 151 5.18 -3.10 -12.97
N SER A 152 5.36 -2.63 -11.72
CA SER A 152 4.39 -2.74 -10.65
C SER A 152 4.41 -1.49 -9.78
N LEU A 153 3.62 -0.49 -10.18
CA LEU A 153 3.58 0.80 -9.49
C LEU A 153 3.14 0.61 -8.02
N PRO A 154 3.88 1.13 -7.02
CA PRO A 154 3.58 0.94 -5.60
C PRO A 154 2.19 1.43 -5.15
N ALA A 155 1.73 0.88 -4.03
CA ALA A 155 0.59 1.44 -3.31
C ALA A 155 0.98 2.76 -2.61
N PRO A 156 0.05 3.71 -2.42
CA PRO A 156 0.28 4.91 -1.62
C PRO A 156 0.88 4.57 -0.25
N GLY A 157 2.00 5.20 0.11
CA GLY A 157 2.71 4.98 1.37
C GLY A 157 3.45 3.65 1.50
N GLN A 158 3.55 2.82 0.45
CA GLN A 158 4.29 1.56 0.53
C GLN A 158 5.76 1.82 0.84
N GLY A 159 6.31 1.11 1.83
CA GLY A 159 7.68 1.30 2.32
C GLY A 159 7.83 2.30 3.46
N ALA A 160 6.89 3.23 3.63
CA ALA A 160 6.91 4.19 4.73
C ALA A 160 6.29 3.62 6.01
N MET A 161 6.84 3.99 7.16
CA MET A 161 6.19 3.82 8.46
C MET A 161 5.84 5.18 9.03
N ALA A 162 4.77 5.23 9.82
CA ALA A 162 4.33 6.45 10.47
C ALA A 162 4.03 6.19 11.94
N ILE A 163 4.26 7.23 12.74
CA ILE A 163 3.94 7.25 14.16
C ILE A 163 2.69 8.11 14.34
N GLU A 164 1.65 7.50 14.89
CA GLU A 164 0.41 8.14 15.29
C GLU A 164 0.43 8.41 16.79
N ILE A 165 -0.04 9.60 17.18
CA ILE A 165 -0.23 10.00 18.57
C ILE A 165 -1.60 10.65 18.75
N ARG A 166 -2.00 10.86 20.00
CA ARG A 166 -3.09 11.79 20.29
C ARG A 166 -2.70 13.22 19.91
N ALA A 167 -3.62 13.94 19.30
CA ALA A 167 -3.41 15.30 18.80
C ALA A 167 -3.12 16.33 19.91
N ASP A 168 -3.47 16.03 21.16
CA ASP A 168 -3.23 16.89 22.32
C ASP A 168 -1.87 16.64 23.01
N ARG A 169 -1.08 15.66 22.54
CA ARG A 169 0.25 15.33 23.07
C ARG A 169 1.37 16.12 22.39
N ALA A 170 1.35 17.45 22.58
CA ALA A 170 2.40 18.33 22.06
C ALA A 170 3.81 17.95 22.56
N ASP A 171 3.90 17.40 23.77
CA ASP A 171 5.12 16.86 24.35
C ASP A 171 5.71 15.71 23.50
N LEU A 172 4.87 14.77 23.07
CA LEU A 172 5.31 13.67 22.21
C LEU A 172 5.66 14.17 20.81
N HIS A 173 4.90 15.12 20.28
CA HIS A 173 5.18 15.69 18.97
C HIS A 173 6.59 16.30 18.91
N GLU A 174 6.99 17.04 19.94
CA GLU A 174 8.34 17.62 20.04
C GLU A 174 9.43 16.54 20.16
N ILE A 175 9.19 15.52 21.00
CA ILE A 175 10.14 14.41 21.20
C ILE A 175 10.34 13.58 19.92
N LEU A 176 9.27 13.39 19.14
CA LEU A 176 9.27 12.54 17.94
C LEU A 176 9.70 13.29 16.67
N ALA A 177 9.71 14.63 16.67
CA ALA A 177 10.06 15.44 15.51
C ALA A 177 11.38 15.03 14.81
N PRO A 178 12.47 14.65 15.51
CA PRO A 178 13.71 14.21 14.87
C PRO A 178 13.59 12.91 14.06
N LEU A 179 12.53 12.12 14.27
CA LEU A 179 12.28 10.89 13.51
C LEU A 179 11.61 11.15 12.16
N ASN A 180 11.05 12.34 11.97
CA ASN A 180 10.35 12.68 10.74
C ASN A 180 11.35 12.88 9.60
N HIS A 181 11.15 12.14 8.51
CA HIS A 181 11.91 12.27 7.29
C HIS A 181 11.09 13.06 6.26
N LEU A 182 11.32 14.38 6.23
CA LEU A 182 10.54 15.33 5.42
C LEU A 182 10.38 14.93 3.94
N PRO A 183 11.41 14.44 3.21
CA PRO A 183 11.21 13.99 1.82
C PRO A 183 10.22 12.83 1.70
N THR A 184 10.21 11.91 2.67
CA THR A 184 9.21 10.83 2.67
C THR A 184 7.83 11.36 3.00
N GLU A 185 7.71 12.22 4.01
CA GLU A 185 6.45 12.87 4.38
C GLU A 185 5.80 13.58 3.19
N LEU A 186 6.53 14.45 2.49
CA LEU A 186 6.02 15.17 1.33
C LEU A 186 5.57 14.20 0.22
N ALA A 187 6.40 13.21 -0.12
CA ALA A 187 6.07 12.23 -1.15
C ALA A 187 4.78 11.45 -0.82
N VAL A 188 4.65 10.96 0.42
CA VAL A 188 3.47 10.19 0.82
C VAL A 188 2.24 11.07 0.99
N THR A 189 2.39 12.37 1.30
CA THR A 189 1.29 13.33 1.32
C THR A 189 0.66 13.46 -0.07
N ALA A 190 1.46 13.61 -1.13
CA ALA A 190 0.95 13.66 -2.50
C ALA A 190 0.22 12.36 -2.90
N GLU A 191 0.82 11.20 -2.58
CA GLU A 191 0.21 9.88 -2.81
C GLU A 191 -1.12 9.69 -2.08
N ARG A 192 -1.21 10.16 -0.82
CA ARG A 192 -2.40 10.04 0.03
C ARG A 192 -3.49 11.02 -0.37
N THR A 193 -3.14 12.24 -0.77
CA THR A 193 -4.10 13.23 -1.31
C THR A 193 -4.79 12.67 -2.55
N LEU A 194 -4.02 12.09 -3.47
CA LEU A 194 -4.58 11.38 -4.62
C LEU A 194 -5.49 10.22 -4.18
N SER A 195 -5.03 9.37 -3.27
CA SER A 195 -5.83 8.22 -2.83
C SER A 195 -7.15 8.64 -2.18
N ARG A 196 -7.16 9.74 -1.42
CA ARG A 196 -8.34 10.32 -0.79
C ARG A 196 -9.39 10.74 -1.83
N ALA A 197 -8.97 11.34 -2.95
CA ALA A 197 -9.87 11.75 -4.03
C ALA A 197 -10.70 10.58 -4.60
N PHE A 198 -10.18 9.36 -4.53
CA PHE A 198 -10.85 8.13 -5.00
C PHE A 198 -11.43 7.27 -3.87
N GLY A 199 -11.72 7.86 -2.70
CA GLY A 199 -12.35 7.19 -1.56
C GLY A 199 -11.38 6.46 -0.62
N GLY A 200 -10.07 6.57 -0.85
CA GLY A 200 -9.04 6.25 0.13
C GLY A 200 -9.05 4.82 0.64
N SER A 201 -9.37 3.83 -0.18
CA SER A 201 -9.43 2.41 0.22
C SER A 201 -8.21 1.60 -0.22
N CYS A 202 -7.78 0.60 0.55
CA CYS A 202 -6.74 -0.35 0.13
C CYS A 202 -7.31 -1.44 -0.81
N GLN A 203 -8.64 -1.44 -1.00
CA GLN A 203 -9.39 -2.39 -1.83
C GLN A 203 -9.72 -1.82 -3.21
N ILE A 204 -9.29 -0.60 -3.52
CA ILE A 204 -9.35 -0.10 -4.90
C ILE A 204 -8.06 -0.47 -5.64
N PRO A 205 -8.14 -0.76 -6.94
CA PRO A 205 -6.98 -1.02 -7.80
C PRO A 205 -6.22 0.26 -8.16
N LEU A 206 -5.83 1.02 -7.13
CA LEU A 206 -5.10 2.28 -7.24
C LEU A 206 -3.62 2.07 -6.87
N ALA A 207 -2.74 2.61 -7.70
CA ALA A 207 -1.32 2.79 -7.43
C ALA A 207 -0.99 4.28 -7.41
N ALA A 208 -0.07 4.68 -6.53
CA ALA A 208 0.46 6.03 -6.46
C ALA A 208 1.88 5.97 -5.91
N PHE A 209 2.82 6.59 -6.62
CA PHE A 209 4.21 6.62 -6.20
C PHE A 209 4.88 7.94 -6.56
N ALA A 210 5.31 8.66 -5.52
CA ALA A 210 6.04 9.90 -5.61
C ALA A 210 7.53 9.70 -5.31
N THR A 211 8.36 10.38 -6.09
CA THR A 211 9.82 10.48 -5.89
C THR A 211 10.21 11.95 -5.88
N ILE A 212 11.14 12.33 -4.99
CA ILE A 212 11.64 13.70 -4.87
C ILE A 212 13.11 13.73 -5.28
N SER A 213 13.49 14.71 -6.09
CA SER A 213 14.86 15.02 -6.46
C SER A 213 15.07 16.54 -6.37
N GLY A 214 15.74 17.00 -5.32
CA GLY A 214 15.87 18.44 -5.05
C GLY A 214 14.53 19.07 -4.67
N ASP A 215 14.15 20.13 -5.37
CA ASP A 215 12.90 20.87 -5.21
C ASP A 215 11.75 20.32 -6.08
N GLN A 216 11.98 19.27 -6.85
CA GLN A 216 11.00 18.67 -7.74
C GLN A 216 10.50 17.32 -7.21
N MET A 217 9.19 17.16 -7.20
CA MET A 217 8.50 15.89 -6.99
C MET A 217 7.92 15.40 -8.31
N ARG A 218 8.08 14.11 -8.61
CA ARG A 218 7.33 13.41 -9.66
C ARG A 218 6.35 12.46 -9.00
N LEU A 219 5.07 12.53 -9.36
CA LEU A 219 4.03 11.61 -8.92
C LEU A 219 3.49 10.84 -10.12
N ARG A 220 3.52 9.51 -10.03
CA ARG A 220 2.90 8.58 -10.97
C ARG A 220 1.73 7.89 -10.33
N ALA A 221 0.68 7.64 -11.10
CA ALA A 221 -0.50 6.95 -10.62
C ALA A 221 -1.18 6.09 -11.68
N MET A 222 -1.93 5.12 -11.21
CA MET A 222 -2.74 4.23 -12.04
C MET A 222 -4.01 3.82 -11.30
N ILE A 223 -5.13 3.78 -12.03
CA ILE A 223 -6.36 3.09 -11.63
C ILE A 223 -6.73 2.12 -12.76
N ALA A 224 -7.00 0.86 -12.43
CA ALA A 224 -7.27 -0.17 -13.45
C ALA A 224 -8.38 -1.13 -13.04
N THR A 225 -9.09 -1.77 -13.96
CA THR A 225 -9.92 -2.93 -13.62
C THR A 225 -9.04 -4.11 -13.16
N PRO A 226 -9.54 -5.03 -12.30
CA PRO A 226 -8.72 -6.15 -11.81
C PRO A 226 -8.22 -7.12 -12.88
N ASP A 227 -8.88 -7.15 -14.05
CA ASP A 227 -8.44 -7.90 -15.23
C ASP A 227 -7.34 -7.18 -16.03
N GLY A 228 -7.00 -5.93 -15.68
CA GLY A 228 -6.00 -5.12 -16.36
C GLY A 228 -6.43 -4.56 -17.71
N LEU A 229 -7.71 -4.73 -18.13
CA LEU A 229 -8.17 -4.36 -19.47
C LEU A 229 -8.51 -2.88 -19.63
N ARG A 230 -9.00 -2.23 -18.57
CA ARG A 230 -9.25 -0.79 -18.55
C ARG A 230 -8.28 -0.13 -17.57
N VAL A 231 -7.62 0.92 -18.01
CA VAL A 231 -6.61 1.62 -17.21
C VAL A 231 -6.64 3.12 -17.46
N ALA A 232 -6.56 3.89 -16.37
CA ALA A 232 -6.26 5.31 -16.35
C ALA A 232 -4.87 5.49 -15.73
N ILE A 233 -3.99 6.25 -16.39
CA ILE A 233 -2.60 6.46 -15.95
C ILE A 233 -2.30 7.96 -15.97
N ALA A 234 -1.59 8.46 -14.96
CA ALA A 234 -1.14 9.83 -14.93
C ALA A 234 0.30 9.92 -14.39
N ASP A 235 1.05 10.88 -14.91
CA ASP A 235 2.44 11.15 -14.55
C ASP A 235 2.67 12.66 -14.67
N ALA A 236 3.06 13.30 -13.57
CA ALA A 236 3.30 14.73 -13.53
C ALA A 236 4.44 15.03 -12.56
N SER A 237 5.07 16.18 -12.79
CA SER A 237 6.07 16.73 -11.89
C SER A 237 5.68 18.14 -11.45
N GLY A 238 6.01 18.48 -10.21
CA GLY A 238 5.70 19.77 -9.58
C GLY A 238 6.67 20.09 -8.45
N ALA A 239 6.42 21.21 -7.76
CA ALA A 239 7.23 21.62 -6.61
C ALA A 239 7.06 20.62 -5.45
N ALA A 240 8.16 20.22 -4.82
CA ALA A 240 8.17 19.23 -3.77
C ALA A 240 7.48 19.69 -2.47
N ASP A 241 7.43 21.00 -2.24
CA ASP A 241 6.78 21.65 -1.09
C ASP A 241 5.27 21.90 -1.30
N ALA A 242 4.71 21.49 -2.45
CA ALA A 242 3.27 21.56 -2.74
C ALA A 242 2.69 20.15 -3.06
N PRO A 243 2.84 19.15 -2.17
CA PRO A 243 2.46 17.78 -2.47
C PRO A 243 0.97 17.60 -2.74
N GLU A 244 0.10 18.32 -2.05
CA GLU A 244 -1.36 18.25 -2.25
C GLU A 244 -1.76 18.73 -3.65
N VAL A 245 -1.15 19.82 -4.13
CA VAL A 245 -1.42 20.37 -5.47
C VAL A 245 -1.11 19.33 -6.54
N LEU A 246 0.04 18.65 -6.44
CA LEU A 246 0.41 17.59 -7.37
C LEU A 246 -0.52 16.38 -7.25
N GLY A 247 -0.93 16.00 -6.03
CA GLY A 247 -1.91 14.94 -5.79
C GLY A 247 -3.27 15.22 -6.44
N GLU A 248 -3.78 16.44 -6.31
CA GLU A 248 -5.04 16.90 -6.91
C GLU A 248 -4.95 16.97 -8.43
N GLN A 249 -3.82 17.47 -8.97
CA GLN A 249 -3.56 17.50 -10.41
C GLN A 249 -3.61 16.09 -11.03
N ILE A 250 -2.94 15.11 -10.39
CA ILE A 250 -2.96 13.72 -10.84
C ILE A 250 -4.38 13.13 -10.72
N ALA A 251 -5.12 13.45 -9.67
CA ALA A 251 -6.49 12.98 -9.50
C ALA A 251 -7.39 13.47 -10.65
N ALA A 252 -7.32 14.76 -11.00
CA ALA A 252 -8.06 15.32 -12.12
C ALA A 252 -7.67 14.69 -13.47
N ALA A 253 -6.37 14.41 -13.67
CA ALA A 253 -5.88 13.76 -14.90
C ALA A 253 -6.36 12.30 -15.04
N LEU A 254 -6.51 11.57 -13.92
CA LEU A 254 -7.10 10.23 -13.92
C LEU A 254 -8.61 10.29 -14.15
N GLU A 255 -9.32 11.26 -13.57
CA GLU A 255 -10.77 11.40 -13.75
C GLU A 255 -11.12 11.74 -15.21
N ALA A 256 -10.30 12.56 -15.89
CA ALA A 256 -10.42 12.81 -17.32
C ALA A 256 -10.23 11.55 -18.19
N GLN A 257 -9.69 10.47 -17.63
CA GLN A 257 -9.52 9.15 -18.24
C GLN A 257 -10.53 8.11 -17.69
N ASP A 258 -11.68 8.58 -17.20
CA ASP A 258 -12.81 7.74 -16.77
C ASP A 258 -12.50 6.84 -15.54
N ALA A 259 -11.59 7.30 -14.67
CA ALA A 259 -11.23 6.58 -13.44
C ALA A 259 -12.44 6.27 -12.55
N GLY A 260 -13.40 7.19 -12.42
CA GLY A 260 -14.66 6.97 -11.71
C GLY A 260 -15.44 5.73 -12.22
N ALA A 261 -15.57 5.55 -13.54
CA ALA A 261 -16.25 4.39 -14.10
C ALA A 261 -15.44 3.10 -13.98
N ILE A 262 -14.11 3.17 -14.09
CA ILE A 262 -13.22 2.03 -13.83
C ILE A 262 -13.45 1.53 -12.39
N LEU A 263 -13.47 2.43 -11.41
CA LEU A 263 -13.70 2.09 -10.01
C LEU A 263 -15.11 1.55 -9.75
N ALA A 264 -16.12 2.06 -10.45
CA ALA A 264 -17.49 1.55 -10.34
C ALA A 264 -17.57 0.06 -10.70
N LEU A 265 -16.90 -0.36 -11.78
CA LEU A 265 -16.82 -1.78 -12.18
C LEU A 265 -16.13 -2.67 -11.14
N CYS A 266 -15.29 -2.10 -10.28
CA CYS A 266 -14.55 -2.85 -9.26
C CYS A 266 -15.37 -3.09 -7.99
N LYS A 267 -16.46 -2.35 -7.77
CA LYS A 267 -17.32 -2.51 -6.58
C LYS A 267 -18.25 -3.72 -6.67
N ASP A 268 -18.49 -4.21 -7.89
CA ASP A 268 -19.41 -5.30 -8.20
C ASP A 268 -18.70 -6.67 -8.43
N ALA A 269 -17.37 -6.71 -8.30
CA ALA A 269 -16.51 -7.88 -8.54
C ALA A 269 -15.98 -8.52 -7.24
#